data_AF-A0A947C6J2-F1
#
_entry.id   AF-A0A947C6J2-F1
#
_cell.length_a   1.000
_cell.length_b   1.000
_cell.length_c   1.000
_cell.angle_alpha   90.00
_cell.angle_beta   90.00
_cell.angle_gamma   90.00
#
_symmetry.space_group_name_H-M   'P 1'
#
loop_
_entity.id
_entity.type
_entity.pdbx_description
1 polymer ?
#
loop_
_entity_poly.entity_id
_entity_poly.type
_entity_poly.pdbx_seq_one_letter_code
_entity_poly.pdbx_strand_id
1 'polypeptide(L)'
;GIDHRTEPHALGQRDLTTSPSSTLAAERAGLGQGGVDLAELHAPFAHQEIILREAMGLGDGVNINPSGGALAANSLMTAGLIRFGEAASRILCGDAGRALAHTSNGVCLQHNLVAVLEGE
;
A
#
# COMPACT_ATOMS: atom_id res chain seq x y z
N GLY A 1 -10.14 6.45 -4.14
CA GLY A 1 -9.40 7.21 -5.18
C GLY A 1 -8.03 6.60 -5.42
N ILE A 2 -7.18 7.20 -6.26
CA ILE A 2 -5.83 6.70 -6.58
C ILE A 2 -4.83 7.84 -6.73
N ASP A 3 -3.61 7.70 -6.21
CA ASP A 3 -2.53 8.67 -6.34
C ASP A 3 -1.16 7.97 -6.38
N HIS A 4 -0.23 8.54 -7.15
CA HIS A 4 1.15 8.08 -7.27
C HIS A 4 2.12 9.18 -6.84
N ARG A 5 3.10 8.80 -6.02
CA ARG A 5 4.15 9.70 -5.57
C ARG A 5 5.51 9.03 -5.71
N THR A 6 6.53 9.88 -5.83
CA THR A 6 7.92 9.45 -5.97
C THR A 6 8.80 10.23 -5.00
N GLU A 7 9.82 9.56 -4.46
CA GLU A 7 10.81 10.13 -3.55
C GLU A 7 12.15 10.41 -4.26
N PRO A 8 13.00 11.28 -3.68
CA PRO A 8 14.31 11.59 -4.25
C PRO A 8 15.12 10.34 -4.61
N HIS A 9 15.81 10.41 -5.75
CA HIS A 9 16.53 9.26 -6.32
C HIS A 9 17.86 8.97 -5.63
N ALA A 10 18.53 10.00 -5.11
CA ALA A 10 19.82 9.80 -4.45
C ALA A 10 19.63 9.37 -2.99
N LEU A 11 20.38 8.34 -2.59
CA LEU A 11 20.48 7.90 -1.19
C LEU A 11 21.02 9.05 -0.33
N GLY A 12 20.52 9.16 0.91
CA GLY A 12 20.92 10.20 1.86
C GLY A 12 20.19 11.55 1.70
N GLN A 13 19.34 11.73 0.69
CA GLN A 13 18.49 12.93 0.57
C GLN A 13 17.21 12.88 1.40
N ARG A 14 16.92 11.74 2.04
CA ARG A 14 15.77 11.55 2.92
C ARG A 14 16.08 10.50 3.99
N ASP A 15 15.23 10.49 5.01
CA ASP A 15 15.17 9.40 5.97
C ASP A 15 14.54 8.15 5.31
N LEU A 16 15.26 7.03 5.31
CA LEU A 16 14.80 5.76 4.74
C LEU A 16 13.91 4.96 5.69
N THR A 17 13.78 5.39 6.94
CA THR A 17 12.87 4.79 7.94
C THR A 17 11.44 5.30 7.82
N THR A 18 11.20 6.26 6.94
CA THR A 18 9.87 6.84 6.66
C THR A 18 9.56 6.80 5.16
N SER A 19 8.29 7.00 4.81
CA SER A 19 7.85 7.11 3.41
C SER A 19 6.88 8.28 3.21
N PRO A 20 7.38 9.52 3.11
CA PRO A 20 6.55 10.71 2.85
C PRO A 20 5.66 10.58 1.60
N SER A 21 6.13 9.87 0.58
CA SER A 21 5.36 9.62 -0.63
C SER A 21 4.16 8.69 -0.39
N SER A 22 4.32 7.64 0.42
CA SER A 22 3.21 6.76 0.80
C SER A 22 2.17 7.51 1.64
N THR A 23 2.60 8.37 2.57
CA THR A 23 1.70 9.22 3.36
C THR A 23 0.86 10.12 2.45
N LEU A 24 1.51 10.87 1.56
CA LEU A 24 0.83 11.80 0.68
C LEU A 24 -0.04 11.07 -0.35
N ALA A 25 0.43 9.95 -0.91
CA ALA A 25 -0.34 9.15 -1.85
C ALA A 25 -1.60 8.59 -1.19
N ALA A 26 -1.52 8.09 0.05
CA ALA A 26 -2.67 7.59 0.78
C ALA A 26 -3.68 8.70 1.11
N GLU A 27 -3.21 9.86 1.57
CA GLU A 27 -4.06 11.04 1.80
C GLU A 27 -4.85 11.40 0.52
N ARG A 28 -4.15 11.50 -0.61
CA ARG A 28 -4.72 11.92 -1.90
C ARG A 28 -5.58 10.83 -2.54
N ALA A 29 -5.29 9.56 -2.28
CA ALA A 29 -6.14 8.44 -2.66
C ALA A 29 -7.46 8.41 -1.87
N GLY A 30 -7.56 9.17 -0.78
CA GLY A 30 -8.78 9.33 0.01
C GLY A 30 -8.77 8.59 1.35
N LEU A 31 -7.61 8.08 1.81
CA LEU A 31 -7.56 7.33 3.07
C LEU A 31 -8.08 8.14 4.26
N GLY A 32 -7.86 9.47 4.27
CA GLY A 32 -8.36 10.36 5.33
C GLY A 32 -9.89 10.53 5.39
N GLN A 33 -10.64 9.96 4.45
CA GLN A 33 -12.11 10.06 4.42
C GLN A 33 -12.82 8.98 5.27
N GLY A 34 -12.07 8.01 5.81
CA GLY A 34 -12.61 6.93 6.66
C GLY A 34 -11.58 5.83 6.93
N GLY A 35 -11.94 4.83 7.75
CA GLY A 35 -11.10 3.64 7.95
C GLY A 35 -11.02 2.75 6.71
N VAL A 36 -10.16 1.73 6.74
CA VAL A 36 -10.15 0.62 5.76
C VAL A 36 -10.21 -0.69 6.54
N ASP A 37 -10.93 -1.68 6.01
CA ASP A 37 -11.07 -2.99 6.64
C ASP A 37 -9.80 -3.84 6.44
N LEU A 38 -9.15 -3.66 5.28
CA LEU A 38 -7.93 -4.36 4.91
C LEU A 38 -6.99 -3.50 4.07
N ALA A 39 -5.73 -3.89 4.05
CA ALA A 39 -4.72 -3.30 3.19
C ALA A 39 -3.87 -4.39 2.51
N GLU A 40 -3.77 -4.31 1.19
CA GLU A 40 -2.90 -5.14 0.37
C GLU A 40 -1.65 -4.34 -0.03
N LEU A 41 -0.53 -4.65 0.61
CA LEU A 41 0.73 -3.91 0.55
C LEU A 41 1.78 -4.69 -0.24
N HIS A 42 2.25 -4.12 -1.35
CA HIS A 42 3.46 -4.59 -2.01
C HIS A 42 4.70 -4.15 -1.21
N ALA A 43 5.19 -5.04 -0.34
CA ALA A 43 6.38 -4.87 0.49
C ALA A 43 7.36 -6.03 0.27
N PRO A 44 8.24 -5.97 -0.75
CA PRO A 44 9.20 -7.05 -1.04
C PRO A 44 10.24 -7.30 0.06
N PHE A 45 10.36 -6.41 1.06
CA PHE A 45 11.24 -6.59 2.21
C PHE A 45 10.47 -6.31 3.51
N ALA A 46 10.72 -7.10 4.56
CA ALA A 46 9.91 -7.10 5.78
C ALA A 46 9.81 -5.72 6.47
N HIS A 47 10.91 -4.96 6.50
CA HIS A 47 10.92 -3.61 7.09
C HIS A 47 10.02 -2.62 6.34
N GLN A 48 9.78 -2.83 5.04
CA GLN A 48 8.94 -1.93 4.25
C GLN A 48 7.47 -2.01 4.68
N GLU A 49 7.00 -3.19 5.10
CA GLU A 49 5.63 -3.31 5.61
C GLU A 49 5.42 -2.43 6.85
N ILE A 50 6.40 -2.41 7.76
CA ILE A 50 6.37 -1.57 8.97
C ILE A 50 6.30 -0.09 8.58
N ILE A 51 7.20 0.35 7.70
CA ILE A 51 7.24 1.74 7.21
C ILE A 51 5.93 2.14 6.54
N LEU A 52 5.36 1.27 5.70
CA LEU A 52 4.12 1.54 4.98
C LEU A 52 2.92 1.62 5.93
N ARG A 53 2.83 0.72 6.92
CA ARG A 53 1.78 0.75 7.94
C ARG A 53 1.83 2.04 8.76
N GLU A 54 3.02 2.44 9.20
CA GLU A 54 3.23 3.69 9.94
C GLU A 54 2.90 4.91 9.07
N ALA A 55 3.43 4.97 7.85
CA ALA A 55 3.26 6.10 6.93
C ALA A 55 1.80 6.33 6.53
N MET A 56 1.00 5.26 6.43
CA MET A 56 -0.41 5.32 6.05
C MET A 56 -1.36 5.24 7.26
N GLY A 57 -0.85 5.20 8.50
CA GLY A 57 -1.67 5.14 9.70
C GLY A 57 -2.54 3.88 9.81
N LEU A 58 -2.04 2.73 9.34
CA LEU A 58 -2.75 1.46 9.36
C LEU A 58 -2.64 0.81 10.75
N GLY A 59 -3.64 1.07 11.59
CA GLY A 59 -3.74 0.51 12.94
C GLY A 59 -3.99 -1.00 12.97
N ASP A 60 -3.99 -1.58 14.17
CA ASP A 60 -4.12 -3.04 14.39
C ASP A 60 -5.47 -3.63 13.98
N GLY A 61 -6.49 -2.78 13.74
CA GLY A 61 -7.79 -3.20 13.22
C GLY A 61 -7.82 -3.44 11.71
N VAL A 62 -6.76 -3.08 10.97
CA VAL A 62 -6.68 -3.29 9.53
C VAL A 62 -6.07 -4.65 9.24
N ASN A 63 -6.76 -5.49 8.46
CA ASN A 63 -6.22 -6.77 8.04
C ASN A 63 -5.16 -6.58 6.95
N ILE A 64 -3.88 -6.82 7.28
CA ILE A 64 -2.75 -6.60 6.37
C ILE A 64 -2.47 -7.86 5.54
N ASN A 65 -2.42 -7.70 4.22
CA ASN A 65 -2.07 -8.75 3.25
C ASN A 65 -2.83 -10.08 3.44
N PRO A 66 -4.18 -10.09 3.58
CA PRO A 66 -4.94 -11.33 3.79
C PRO A 66 -4.80 -12.35 2.66
N SER A 67 -4.45 -11.92 1.43
CA SER A 67 -4.14 -12.81 0.30
C SER A 67 -2.72 -13.40 0.34
N GLY A 68 -1.91 -13.04 1.34
CA GLY A 68 -0.49 -13.38 1.43
C GLY A 68 0.38 -12.35 0.72
N GLY A 69 1.35 -11.76 1.44
CA GLY A 69 2.17 -10.64 0.95
C GLY A 69 3.36 -11.03 0.08
N ALA A 70 4.10 -10.01 -0.38
CA ALA A 70 5.23 -10.19 -1.28
C ALA A 70 6.42 -10.98 -0.69
N LEU A 71 6.48 -11.13 0.64
CA LEU A 71 7.45 -12.00 1.32
C LEU A 71 7.22 -13.49 1.01
N ALA A 72 5.97 -13.88 0.75
CA ALA A 72 5.64 -15.25 0.38
C ALA A 72 5.81 -15.49 -1.13
N ALA A 73 5.42 -14.51 -1.96
CA ALA A 73 5.58 -14.58 -3.41
C ALA A 73 5.72 -13.17 -4.02
N ASN A 74 6.87 -12.91 -4.67
CA ASN A 74 7.14 -11.65 -5.35
C ASN A 74 7.42 -11.88 -6.84
N SER A 75 6.38 -12.15 -7.61
CA SER A 75 6.47 -12.21 -9.07
C SER A 75 6.83 -10.84 -9.62
N LEU A 76 8.01 -10.74 -10.24
CA LEU A 76 8.52 -9.48 -10.77
C LEU A 76 7.52 -8.84 -11.74
N MET A 77 7.34 -7.53 -11.60
CA MET A 77 6.39 -6.69 -12.33
C MET A 77 4.90 -6.97 -12.12
N THR A 78 4.50 -8.08 -11.46
CA THR A 78 3.08 -8.42 -11.29
C THR A 78 2.63 -8.39 -9.83
N ALA A 79 3.52 -8.64 -8.86
CA ALA A 79 3.16 -8.67 -7.43
C ALA A 79 2.40 -7.42 -6.97
N GLY A 80 2.84 -6.24 -7.43
CA GLY A 80 2.17 -4.97 -7.20
C GLY A 80 0.73 -4.92 -7.72
N LEU A 81 0.50 -5.32 -8.97
CA LEU A 81 -0.84 -5.34 -9.56
C LEU A 81 -1.74 -6.39 -8.90
N ILE A 82 -1.18 -7.53 -8.49
CA ILE A 82 -1.92 -8.57 -7.76
C ILE A 82 -2.52 -7.97 -6.48
N ARG A 83 -1.82 -7.08 -5.75
CA ARG A 83 -2.37 -6.43 -4.54
C ARG A 83 -3.65 -5.65 -4.82
N PHE A 84 -3.72 -4.99 -5.98
CA PHE A 84 -4.93 -4.27 -6.40
C PHE A 84 -6.04 -5.24 -6.76
N GLY A 85 -5.72 -6.33 -7.45
CA GLY A 85 -6.69 -7.38 -7.77
C GLY A 85 -7.28 -8.03 -6.51
N GLU A 86 -6.45 -8.35 -5.53
CA GLU A 86 -6.88 -8.95 -4.25
C GLU A 86 -7.75 -7.98 -3.45
N ALA A 87 -7.35 -6.72 -3.30
CA ALA A 87 -8.16 -5.71 -2.63
C ALA A 87 -9.52 -5.52 -3.34
N ALA A 88 -9.51 -5.42 -4.67
CA ALA A 88 -10.74 -5.29 -5.46
C ALA A 88 -11.64 -6.53 -5.33
N SER A 89 -11.07 -7.73 -5.34
CA SER A 89 -11.83 -8.97 -5.18
C SER A 89 -12.57 -9.00 -3.84
N ARG A 90 -11.95 -8.51 -2.75
CA ARG A 90 -12.58 -8.47 -1.42
C ARG A 90 -13.75 -7.49 -1.35
N ILE A 91 -13.63 -6.34 -2.00
CA ILE A 91 -14.75 -5.40 -2.15
C ILE A 91 -15.88 -6.06 -2.96
N LEU A 92 -15.54 -6.64 -4.11
CA LEU A 92 -16.53 -7.21 -5.03
C LEU A 92 -17.28 -8.42 -4.48
N CYS A 93 -16.67 -9.20 -3.58
CA CYS A 93 -17.35 -10.33 -2.93
C CYS A 93 -18.06 -9.95 -1.62
N GLY A 94 -17.98 -8.69 -1.19
CA GLY A 94 -18.60 -8.18 0.04
C GLY A 94 -17.85 -8.53 1.33
N ASP A 95 -16.60 -8.98 1.24
CA ASP A 95 -15.75 -9.29 2.42
C ASP A 95 -15.23 -8.00 3.10
N ALA A 96 -15.21 -6.88 2.37
CA ALA A 96 -14.81 -5.57 2.87
C ALA A 96 -15.67 -4.47 2.25
N GLY A 97 -15.97 -3.43 3.01
CA GLY A 97 -16.60 -2.21 2.49
C GLY A 97 -15.57 -1.22 1.95
N ARG A 98 -14.35 -1.26 2.50
CA ARG A 98 -13.28 -0.33 2.11
C ARG A 98 -11.89 -0.97 2.23
N ALA A 99 -11.08 -0.86 1.19
CA ALA A 99 -9.78 -1.50 1.12
C ALA A 99 -8.69 -0.56 0.58
N LEU A 100 -7.47 -0.70 1.09
CA LEU A 100 -6.29 -0.03 0.56
C LEU A 100 -5.46 -1.00 -0.29
N ALA A 101 -5.04 -0.58 -1.47
CA ALA A 101 -4.09 -1.30 -2.31
C ALA A 101 -2.85 -0.44 -2.53
N HIS A 102 -1.68 -1.05 -2.41
CA HIS A 102 -0.40 -0.38 -2.57
C HIS A 102 0.55 -1.18 -3.46
N THR A 103 1.22 -0.48 -4.38
CA THR A 103 2.37 -1.02 -5.12
C THR A 103 3.57 -0.11 -5.04
N SER A 104 4.75 -0.71 -4.81
CA SER A 104 6.04 -0.03 -4.87
C SER A 104 6.89 -0.42 -6.08
N ASN A 105 7.80 0.49 -6.47
CA ASN A 105 8.88 0.23 -7.41
C ASN A 105 10.13 1.09 -7.07
N GLY A 106 11.29 0.69 -7.59
CA GLY A 106 12.56 1.38 -7.38
C GLY A 106 13.18 1.10 -6.01
N VAL A 107 14.32 1.75 -5.74
CA VAL A 107 15.09 1.49 -4.52
C VAL A 107 14.40 2.06 -3.28
N CYS A 108 14.36 1.29 -2.20
CA CYS A 108 13.92 1.76 -0.87
C CYS A 108 12.50 2.39 -0.83
N LEU A 109 11.51 1.91 -1.58
CA LEU A 109 10.18 2.55 -1.72
C LEU A 109 10.23 3.89 -2.48
N GLN A 110 11.02 3.98 -3.55
CA GLN A 110 11.13 5.22 -4.33
C GLN A 110 9.81 5.63 -5.00
N HIS A 111 9.08 4.68 -5.57
CA HIS A 111 7.77 4.92 -6.16
C HIS A 111 6.72 4.23 -5.32
N ASN A 112 5.64 4.94 -4.99
CA ASN A 112 4.51 4.39 -4.26
C ASN A 112 3.21 4.84 -4.93
N LEU A 113 2.44 3.87 -5.41
CA LEU A 113 1.09 4.05 -5.93
C LEU A 113 0.13 3.47 -4.89
N VAL A 114 -0.84 4.28 -4.48
CA VAL A 114 -1.85 3.91 -3.50
C VAL A 114 -3.23 4.10 -4.12
N ALA A 115 -4.12 3.12 -3.93
CA ALA A 115 -5.54 3.29 -4.17
C ALA A 115 -6.35 2.93 -2.92
N VAL A 116 -7.44 3.66 -2.74
CA VAL A 116 -8.51 3.32 -1.81
C VAL A 116 -9.72 2.93 -2.65
N LEU A 117 -10.19 1.70 -2.42
CA LEU A 117 -11.32 1.07 -3.09
C LEU A 117 -12.49 1.02 -2.10
N GLU A 118 -13.69 1.33 -2.58
CA GLU A 118 -14.92 1.37 -1.80
C GLU A 118 -15.99 0.57 -2.56
N GLY A 119 -16.77 -0.23 -1.83
CA GLY A 119 -17.98 -0.87 -2.35
C GLY A 119 -19.17 0.10 -2.36
N GLU A 120 -20.18 -0.19 -3.18
CA GLU A 120 -21.48 0.50 -3.13
C GLU A 120 -22.34 0.06 -1.94
#